data_AF-A0AAG5DDW4-F1
#
_entry.id   AF-A0AAG5DDW4-F1
#
_cell.length_a   1.000
_cell.length_b   1.000
_cell.length_c   1.000
_cell.angle_alpha   90.00
_cell.angle_beta   90.00
_cell.angle_gamma   90.00
#
_symmetry.space_group_name_H-M   'P 1'
#
loop_
_entity.id
_entity.type
_entity.pdbx_description
1 polymer ?
#
loop_
_entity_poly.entity_id
_entity_poly.type
_entity_poly.pdbx_seq_one_letter_code
_entity_poly.pdbx_strand_id
1 'polypeptide(L)'
;MEFFRLLGYTALVLLVSSVAPTLVSKYDKELAEIKLYYYSPFLPTEIDVESADSIPDIVRTSQLKVIIHGWNAHRDHTATVPIRAAYLLQGDHTVLVADWANASSLLYPTARQLVLPVGYRIGGILSPFMQRHGIEYDQVHLVGHSLGAHIAGNVGRYFGGRLGRVTALDPAGPLFWQWSRDAVSSDVAQFVDAIHTDGHVLGEVVQRGHVDFYPNRGLPPQPGCELYADPYKFRNEFVY
;
A
#
# COMPACT_ATOMS: atom_id res chain seq x y z
N MET A 1 22.06 -17.40 35.49
CA MET A 1 20.74 -17.28 34.84
C MET A 1 20.60 -15.86 34.32
N GLU A 2 21.37 -15.48 33.29
CA GLU A 2 21.28 -14.22 32.54
C GLU A 2 22.32 -14.26 31.41
N PHE A 3 22.09 -15.02 30.33
CA PHE A 3 22.96 -14.92 29.14
C PHE A 3 22.27 -15.33 27.81
N PHE A 4 20.94 -15.31 27.76
CA PHE A 4 20.16 -15.77 26.59
C PHE A 4 19.08 -14.79 26.10
N ARG A 5 19.30 -13.47 26.25
CA ARG A 5 18.32 -12.46 25.78
C ARG A 5 18.80 -11.48 24.70
N LEU A 6 20.02 -11.58 24.19
CA LEU A 6 20.53 -10.60 23.19
C LEU A 6 20.68 -11.11 21.75
N LEU A 7 20.41 -12.40 21.46
CA LEU A 7 20.61 -12.97 20.11
C LEU A 7 19.34 -13.00 19.23
N GLY A 8 18.19 -12.57 19.76
CA GLY A 8 16.90 -12.69 19.05
C GLY A 8 16.54 -11.53 18.10
N TYR A 9 17.11 -10.34 18.31
CA TYR A 9 16.73 -9.14 17.53
C TYR A 9 17.67 -8.81 16.37
N THR A 10 18.96 -9.16 16.46
CA THR A 10 19.94 -8.90 15.40
C THR A 10 19.80 -9.84 14.20
N ALA A 11 19.26 -11.06 14.40
CA ALA A 11 19.03 -12.01 13.32
C ALA A 11 17.84 -11.64 12.42
N LEU A 12 16.85 -10.90 12.93
CA LEU A 12 15.67 -10.50 12.13
C LEU A 12 16.00 -9.34 11.17
N VAL A 13 16.95 -8.47 11.54
CA VAL A 13 17.43 -7.37 10.66
C VAL A 13 18.27 -7.91 9.49
N LEU A 14 18.90 -9.08 9.64
CA LEU A 14 19.77 -9.67 8.61
C LEU A 14 19.02 -10.45 7.52
N LEU A 15 17.74 -10.79 7.72
CA LEU A 15 16.93 -11.53 6.74
C LEU A 15 16.32 -10.67 5.62
N VAL A 16 16.47 -9.35 5.70
CA VAL A 16 16.06 -8.41 4.62
C VAL A 16 17.14 -8.34 3.51
N SER A 17 18.31 -8.96 3.71
CA SER A 17 19.48 -8.79 2.82
C SER A 17 19.49 -9.65 1.56
N SER A 18 18.48 -10.48 1.29
CA SER A 18 18.49 -11.36 0.09
C SER A 18 17.67 -10.84 -1.10
N VAL A 19 17.10 -9.63 -1.03
CA VAL A 19 16.82 -8.90 -2.27
C VAL A 19 18.18 -8.50 -2.80
N ALA A 20 18.61 -9.10 -3.91
CA ALA A 20 19.95 -8.98 -4.45
C ALA A 20 20.45 -7.52 -4.32
N PRO A 21 21.54 -7.25 -3.58
CA PRO A 21 22.05 -5.89 -3.34
C PRO A 21 22.21 -5.05 -4.62
N THR A 22 22.34 -5.73 -5.77
CA THR A 22 22.44 -5.17 -7.11
C THR A 22 21.15 -4.57 -7.68
N LEU A 23 19.98 -5.05 -7.27
CA LEU A 23 18.69 -4.54 -7.76
C LEU A 23 18.35 -3.21 -7.08
N VAL A 24 18.51 -3.15 -5.76
CA VAL A 24 18.28 -1.91 -4.98
C VAL A 24 19.20 -0.81 -5.51
N SER A 25 20.51 -1.10 -5.66
CA SER A 25 21.47 -0.13 -6.19
C SER A 25 21.16 0.42 -7.57
N LYS A 26 20.36 -0.30 -8.38
CA LYS A 26 20.00 0.15 -9.74
C LYS A 26 18.83 1.15 -9.74
N TYR A 27 17.93 1.04 -8.76
CA TYR A 27 16.70 1.83 -8.68
C TYR A 27 16.67 2.75 -7.45
N ASP A 28 17.85 3.05 -6.88
CA ASP A 28 17.98 3.92 -5.71
C ASP A 28 17.34 5.29 -5.93
N LYS A 29 17.39 5.82 -7.15
CA LYS A 29 16.78 7.11 -7.49
C LYS A 29 15.25 7.04 -7.32
N GLU A 30 14.61 6.06 -7.94
CA GLU A 30 13.16 5.88 -7.87
C GLU A 30 12.70 5.57 -6.45
N LEU A 31 13.49 4.81 -5.69
CA LEU A 31 13.22 4.51 -4.28
C LEU A 31 13.39 5.73 -3.36
N ALA A 32 14.36 6.61 -3.65
CA ALA A 32 14.60 7.83 -2.87
C ALA A 32 13.52 8.90 -3.09
N GLU A 33 12.80 8.85 -4.20
CA GLU A 33 11.73 9.79 -4.56
C GLU A 33 10.36 9.40 -3.99
N ILE A 34 10.25 8.24 -3.31
CA ILE A 34 9.02 7.80 -2.64
C ILE A 34 8.71 8.70 -1.45
N LYS A 35 7.45 9.14 -1.37
CA LYS A 35 6.98 10.07 -0.33
C LYS A 35 5.69 9.60 0.32
N LEU A 36 5.47 10.06 1.55
CA LEU A 36 4.15 10.02 2.20
C LEU A 36 3.63 11.45 2.32
N TYR A 37 2.40 11.66 1.84
CA TYR A 37 1.74 12.96 1.86
C TYR A 37 0.57 12.94 2.85
N TYR A 38 0.58 13.87 3.80
CA TYR A 38 -0.53 14.14 4.70
C TYR A 38 -1.59 15.00 4.04
N TYR A 39 -2.85 14.58 4.18
CA TYR A 39 -4.02 15.31 3.70
C TYR A 39 -4.93 15.69 4.87
N SER A 40 -5.47 16.90 4.81
CA SER A 40 -6.46 17.43 5.74
C SER A 40 -7.48 18.26 4.98
N PRO A 41 -8.78 18.20 5.32
CA PRO A 41 -9.79 19.07 4.71
C PRO A 41 -9.60 20.56 5.08
N PHE A 42 -8.76 20.84 6.08
CA PHE A 42 -8.47 22.20 6.55
C PHE A 42 -7.21 22.81 5.91
N LEU A 43 -6.48 22.02 5.10
CA LEU A 43 -5.28 22.48 4.43
C LEU A 43 -5.53 22.70 2.94
N PRO A 44 -4.97 23.76 2.34
CA PRO A 44 -5.11 24.02 0.91
C PRO A 44 -4.31 23.06 0.04
N THR A 45 -3.26 22.44 0.61
CA THR A 45 -2.36 21.51 -0.08
C THR A 45 -1.91 20.42 0.86
N GLU A 46 -1.53 19.28 0.30
CA GLU A 46 -0.90 18.19 1.03
C GLU A 46 0.49 18.58 1.59
N ILE A 47 0.91 17.87 2.63
CA ILE A 47 2.22 18.07 3.28
C ILE A 47 3.06 16.80 3.12
N ASP A 48 4.27 16.91 2.59
CA ASP A 48 5.25 15.83 2.60
C ASP A 48 5.79 15.62 4.02
N VAL A 49 5.53 14.44 4.60
CA VAL A 49 5.82 14.15 6.01
C VAL A 49 7.30 14.11 6.35
N GLU A 50 8.20 13.89 5.38
CA GLU A 50 9.65 13.86 5.62
C GLU A 50 10.24 15.28 5.67
N SER A 51 9.64 16.22 4.94
CA SER A 51 10.12 17.61 4.85
C SER A 51 9.48 18.56 5.85
N ALA A 52 8.37 18.17 6.47
CA ALA A 52 7.64 19.02 7.39
C ALA A 52 8.17 18.92 8.83
N ASP A 53 8.45 20.08 9.43
CA ASP A 53 8.84 20.18 10.84
C ASP A 53 7.70 19.77 11.79
N SER A 54 6.45 20.03 11.38
CA SER A 54 5.25 19.66 12.14
C SER A 54 4.07 19.38 11.21
N ILE A 55 3.17 18.52 11.68
CA ILE A 55 1.91 18.21 11.00
C ILE A 55 0.77 18.72 11.88
N PRO A 56 -0.07 19.63 11.38
CA PRO A 56 -1.19 20.16 12.15
C PRO A 56 -2.28 19.11 12.31
N ASP A 57 -3.05 19.23 13.40
CA ASP A 57 -4.33 18.52 13.60
C ASP A 57 -4.25 16.98 13.70
N ILE A 58 -3.09 16.41 14.07
CA ILE A 58 -3.04 14.99 14.42
C ILE A 58 -3.65 14.77 15.81
N VAL A 59 -4.87 14.25 15.81
CA VAL A 59 -5.56 13.81 17.03
C VAL A 59 -5.05 12.44 17.41
N ARG A 60 -4.42 12.28 18.57
CA ARG A 60 -3.79 11.02 19.00
C ARG A 60 -4.73 9.80 19.06
N THR A 61 -6.04 10.01 19.15
CA THR A 61 -7.03 8.93 19.17
C THR A 61 -7.58 8.57 17.78
N SER A 62 -7.21 9.30 16.73
CA SER A 62 -7.64 9.00 15.36
C SER A 62 -6.98 7.71 14.86
N GLN A 63 -7.63 7.01 13.93
CA GLN A 63 -6.94 5.97 13.15
C GLN A 63 -6.08 6.63 12.07
N LEU A 64 -4.89 6.07 11.84
CA LEU A 64 -4.01 6.44 10.75
C LEU A 64 -4.36 5.60 9.52
N LYS A 65 -4.78 6.24 8.43
CA LYS A 65 -5.03 5.61 7.13
C LYS A 65 -3.84 5.89 6.21
N VAL A 66 -3.27 4.84 5.62
CA VAL A 66 -2.22 4.99 4.61
C VAL A 66 -2.69 4.34 3.31
N ILE A 67 -2.91 5.15 2.28
CA ILE A 67 -3.44 4.71 0.99
C ILE A 67 -2.28 4.57 -0.01
N ILE A 68 -2.22 3.44 -0.71
CA ILE A 68 -1.08 3.07 -1.58
C ILE A 68 -1.62 2.69 -2.97
N HIS A 69 -1.22 3.47 -3.99
CA HIS A 69 -1.65 3.26 -5.37
C HIS A 69 -0.95 2.07 -6.06
N GLY A 70 -1.46 1.70 -7.24
CA GLY A 70 -0.96 0.58 -8.04
C GLY A 70 0.07 0.95 -9.11
N TRP A 71 0.25 0.05 -10.08
CA TRP A 71 1.12 0.26 -11.24
C TRP A 71 0.62 1.39 -12.15
N ASN A 72 1.54 2.14 -12.75
CA ASN A 72 1.25 3.26 -13.66
C ASN A 72 0.26 4.29 -13.07
N ALA A 73 0.38 4.56 -11.77
CA ALA A 73 -0.48 5.46 -11.02
C ALA A 73 0.35 6.44 -10.17
N HIS A 74 -0.33 7.37 -9.51
CA HIS A 74 0.25 8.34 -8.59
C HIS A 74 -0.77 8.67 -7.49
N ARG A 75 -0.40 9.53 -6.53
CA ARG A 75 -1.24 9.88 -5.36
C ARG A 75 -2.63 10.44 -5.68
N ASP A 76 -2.81 11.03 -6.87
CA ASP A 76 -4.08 11.62 -7.34
C ASP A 76 -4.75 10.79 -8.45
N HIS A 77 -4.37 9.51 -8.58
CA HIS A 77 -5.02 8.60 -9.52
C HIS A 77 -6.48 8.36 -9.14
N THR A 78 -7.34 8.13 -10.14
CA THR A 78 -8.79 7.93 -9.98
C THR A 78 -9.16 6.75 -9.06
N ALA A 79 -8.27 5.77 -8.92
CA ALA A 79 -8.43 4.66 -7.97
C ALA A 79 -8.16 5.05 -6.50
N THR A 80 -7.41 6.12 -6.26
CA THR A 80 -6.94 6.55 -4.93
C THR A 80 -7.80 7.69 -4.37
N VAL A 81 -8.17 8.64 -5.23
CA VAL A 81 -8.90 9.87 -4.85
C VAL A 81 -10.22 9.56 -4.11
N PRO A 82 -11.08 8.63 -4.56
CA PRO A 82 -12.33 8.33 -3.86
C PRO A 82 -12.12 7.77 -2.45
N ILE A 83 -11.09 6.93 -2.27
CA ILE A 83 -10.75 6.34 -0.96
C ILE A 83 -10.29 7.45 -0.02
N ARG A 84 -9.39 8.33 -0.49
CA ARG A 84 -8.91 9.49 0.27
C ARG A 84 -10.07 10.39 0.67
N ALA A 85 -10.92 10.75 -0.29
CA ALA A 85 -12.08 11.62 -0.06
C ALA A 85 -13.04 11.00 0.98
N ALA A 86 -13.31 9.70 0.90
CA ALA A 86 -14.18 9.01 1.84
C ALA A 86 -13.66 9.09 3.29
N TYR A 87 -12.35 8.93 3.51
CA TYR A 87 -11.77 9.07 4.85
C TYR A 87 -11.73 10.52 5.34
N LEU A 88 -11.41 11.48 4.46
CA LEU A 88 -11.41 12.90 4.83
C LEU A 88 -12.81 13.40 5.20
N LEU A 89 -13.85 12.90 4.53
CA LEU A 89 -15.25 13.25 4.82
C LEU A 89 -15.74 12.71 6.17
N GLN A 90 -15.18 11.60 6.66
CA GLN A 90 -15.51 11.08 7.99
C GLN A 90 -14.92 11.97 9.10
N GLY A 91 -13.76 12.60 8.85
CA GLY A 91 -13.21 13.65 9.70
C GLY A 91 -12.50 13.20 10.97
N ASP A 92 -12.48 11.89 11.26
CA ASP A 92 -11.91 11.29 12.48
C ASP A 92 -10.63 10.46 12.21
N HIS A 93 -10.02 10.65 11.04
CA HIS A 93 -8.82 9.92 10.60
C HIS A 93 -7.66 10.85 10.25
N THR A 94 -6.44 10.43 10.58
CA THR A 94 -5.23 10.97 9.95
C THR A 94 -5.02 10.25 8.63
N VAL A 95 -4.96 10.97 7.51
CA VAL A 95 -4.89 10.37 6.16
C VAL A 95 -3.55 10.67 5.50
N LEU A 96 -2.81 9.61 5.18
CA LEU A 96 -1.60 9.64 4.36
C LEU A 96 -1.84 8.95 3.02
N VAL A 97 -1.23 9.48 1.96
CA VAL A 97 -1.13 8.79 0.67
C VAL A 97 0.34 8.58 0.32
N ALA A 98 0.69 7.34 0.01
CA ALA A 98 2.01 7.01 -0.49
C ALA A 98 2.09 7.30 -1.99
N ASP A 99 3.09 8.09 -2.39
CA ASP A 99 3.42 8.35 -3.79
C ASP A 99 4.71 7.64 -4.16
N TRP A 100 4.62 6.66 -5.05
CA TRP A 100 5.74 5.91 -5.60
C TRP A 100 5.71 5.95 -7.14
N ALA A 101 5.15 7.02 -7.72
CA ALA A 101 4.87 7.16 -9.14
C ALA A 101 6.06 6.80 -10.05
N ASN A 102 7.27 7.24 -9.71
CA ASN A 102 8.46 7.02 -10.53
C ASN A 102 8.83 5.53 -10.63
N ALA A 103 8.80 4.79 -9.52
CA ALA A 103 8.97 3.33 -9.53
C ALA A 103 7.78 2.61 -10.18
N SER A 104 6.56 3.12 -9.99
CA SER A 104 5.34 2.51 -10.54
C SER A 104 5.20 2.69 -12.05
N SER A 105 5.87 3.68 -12.65
CA SER A 105 5.82 3.98 -14.09
C SER A 105 6.80 3.13 -14.90
N LEU A 106 7.66 2.35 -14.23
CA LEU A 106 8.53 1.37 -14.89
C LEU A 106 7.70 0.24 -15.51
N LEU A 107 8.29 -0.48 -16.48
CA LEU A 107 7.66 -1.66 -17.07
C LEU A 107 7.17 -2.62 -15.97
N TYR A 108 6.00 -3.22 -16.16
CA TYR A 108 5.32 -4.02 -15.13
C TYR A 108 6.23 -5.03 -14.41
N PRO A 109 7.05 -5.86 -15.09
CA PRO A 109 7.94 -6.79 -14.41
C PRO A 109 8.93 -6.11 -13.46
N THR A 110 9.42 -4.92 -13.82
CA THR A 110 10.31 -4.12 -12.99
C THR A 110 9.58 -3.53 -11.79
N ALA A 111 8.43 -2.87 -12.02
CA ALA A 111 7.62 -2.31 -10.93
C ALA A 111 7.20 -3.40 -9.93
N ARG A 112 6.83 -4.59 -10.44
CA ARG A 112 6.55 -5.79 -9.65
C ARG A 112 7.73 -6.21 -8.79
N GLN A 113 8.95 -6.22 -9.32
CA GLN A 113 10.15 -6.57 -8.53
C GLN A 113 10.43 -5.55 -7.42
N LEU A 114 10.00 -4.30 -7.59
CA LEU A 114 10.20 -3.23 -6.63
C LEU A 114 9.13 -3.16 -5.51
N VAL A 115 8.11 -4.00 -5.54
CA VAL A 115 7.03 -4.01 -4.52
C VAL A 115 7.58 -4.15 -3.08
N LEU A 116 8.53 -5.05 -2.84
CA LEU A 116 9.16 -5.22 -1.53
C LEU A 116 9.99 -4.00 -1.12
N PRO A 117 10.98 -3.52 -1.89
CA PRO A 117 11.78 -2.36 -1.50
C PRO A 117 10.94 -1.08 -1.37
N VAL A 118 9.90 -0.89 -2.20
CA VAL A 118 8.94 0.22 -2.05
C VAL A 118 8.21 0.13 -0.71
N GLY A 119 7.70 -1.04 -0.34
CA GLY A 119 7.04 -1.25 0.95
C GLY A 119 7.97 -0.98 2.14
N TYR A 120 9.23 -1.40 2.05
CA TYR A 120 10.22 -1.15 3.09
C TYR A 120 10.61 0.33 3.18
N ARG A 121 10.70 1.04 2.05
CA ARG A 121 10.90 2.50 2.03
C ARG A 121 9.73 3.20 2.73
N ILE A 122 8.49 2.86 2.37
CA ILE A 122 7.29 3.43 3.03
C ILE A 122 7.30 3.14 4.53
N GLY A 123 7.62 1.91 4.95
CA GLY A 123 7.75 1.55 6.37
C GLY A 123 8.82 2.38 7.09
N GLY A 124 9.96 2.64 6.43
CA GLY A 124 11.03 3.49 6.93
C GLY A 124 10.63 4.96 7.11
N ILE A 125 9.74 5.49 6.27
CA ILE A 125 9.17 6.85 6.42
C ILE A 125 8.11 6.85 7.54
N LEU A 126 7.24 5.83 7.54
CA LEU A 126 6.10 5.75 8.45
C LEU A 126 6.52 5.54 9.91
N SER A 127 7.57 4.77 10.17
CA SER A 127 8.05 4.47 11.52
C SER A 127 8.41 5.72 12.35
N PRO A 128 9.29 6.63 11.89
CA PRO A 128 9.58 7.87 12.63
C PRO A 128 8.37 8.81 12.69
N PHE A 129 7.49 8.82 11.68
CA PHE A 129 6.24 9.58 11.71
C PHE A 129 5.34 9.11 12.87
N MET A 130 5.11 7.79 12.99
CA MET A 130 4.32 7.21 14.07
C MET A 130 4.92 7.52 15.44
N GLN A 131 6.24 7.37 15.59
CA GLN A 131 6.94 7.68 16.84
C GLN A 131 6.80 9.15 17.24
N ARG A 132 6.96 10.08 16.28
CA ARG A 132 6.85 11.53 16.52
C ARG A 132 5.45 11.93 17.01
N HIS A 133 4.42 11.25 16.50
CA HIS A 133 3.03 11.58 16.79
C HIS A 133 2.36 10.69 17.84
N GLY A 134 3.07 9.68 18.36
CA GLY A 134 2.53 8.74 19.34
C GLY A 134 1.39 7.89 18.79
N ILE A 135 1.53 7.43 17.54
CA ILE A 135 0.55 6.57 16.88
C ILE A 135 0.94 5.12 17.16
N GLU A 136 0.04 4.38 17.80
CA GLU A 136 0.24 2.96 18.11
C GLU A 136 -0.05 2.08 16.88
N TYR A 137 0.52 0.86 16.86
CA TYR A 137 0.41 -0.02 15.69
C TYR A 137 -1.04 -0.42 15.36
N ASP A 138 -1.88 -0.62 16.37
CA ASP A 138 -3.28 -1.00 16.23
C ASP A 138 -4.17 0.13 15.66
N GLN A 139 -3.69 1.38 15.69
CA GLN A 139 -4.35 2.51 15.06
C GLN A 139 -4.11 2.61 13.55
N VAL A 140 -3.16 1.84 13.01
CA VAL A 140 -2.76 1.92 11.60
C VAL A 140 -3.60 0.99 10.73
N HIS A 141 -4.18 1.56 9.68
CA HIS A 141 -4.87 0.86 8.62
C HIS A 141 -4.23 1.20 7.26
N LEU A 142 -3.58 0.22 6.64
CA LEU A 142 -3.07 0.34 5.28
C LEU A 142 -4.14 -0.07 4.27
N VAL A 143 -4.27 0.67 3.18
CA VAL A 143 -5.19 0.37 2.07
C VAL A 143 -4.39 0.40 0.78
N GLY A 144 -4.23 -0.74 0.13
CA GLY A 144 -3.42 -0.84 -1.09
C GLY A 144 -4.24 -1.36 -2.27
N HIS A 145 -4.09 -0.73 -3.44
CA HIS A 145 -4.76 -1.16 -4.68
C HIS A 145 -3.78 -1.78 -5.69
N SER A 146 -4.13 -2.90 -6.33
CA SER A 146 -3.30 -3.56 -7.35
C SER A 146 -1.89 -3.89 -6.81
N LEU A 147 -0.79 -3.43 -7.43
CA LEU A 147 0.57 -3.57 -6.86
C LEU A 147 0.67 -2.94 -5.46
N GLY A 148 -0.10 -1.89 -5.19
CA GLY A 148 -0.21 -1.24 -3.89
C GLY A 148 -0.71 -2.16 -2.78
N ALA A 149 -1.52 -3.17 -3.09
CA ALA A 149 -1.98 -4.17 -2.11
C ALA A 149 -0.80 -4.99 -1.55
N HIS A 150 0.07 -5.45 -2.44
CA HIS A 150 1.28 -6.17 -2.04
C HIS A 150 2.29 -5.24 -1.34
N ILE A 151 2.40 -3.98 -1.78
CA ILE A 151 3.21 -2.97 -1.09
C ILE A 151 2.70 -2.77 0.34
N ALA A 152 1.39 -2.63 0.55
CA ALA A 152 0.78 -2.54 1.88
C ALA A 152 1.14 -3.75 2.75
N GLY A 153 1.08 -4.96 2.19
CA GLY A 153 1.55 -6.17 2.87
C GLY A 153 3.03 -6.10 3.28
N ASN A 154 3.90 -5.57 2.42
CA ASN A 154 5.32 -5.42 2.75
C ASN A 154 5.60 -4.30 3.77
N VAL A 155 4.80 -3.23 3.80
CA VAL A 155 4.81 -2.26 4.91
C VAL A 155 4.42 -2.98 6.20
N GLY A 156 3.36 -3.79 6.20
CA GLY A 156 2.98 -4.62 7.36
C GLY A 156 4.10 -5.53 7.84
N ARG A 157 4.82 -6.19 6.92
CA ARG A 157 6.02 -7.00 7.25
C ARG A 157 7.17 -6.20 7.83
N TYR A 158 7.39 -4.96 7.37
CA TYR A 158 8.39 -4.07 7.96
C TYR A 158 8.13 -3.87 9.47
N PHE A 159 6.86 -3.79 9.88
CA PHE A 159 6.44 -3.71 11.28
C PHE A 159 6.22 -5.07 11.95
N GLY A 160 6.62 -6.17 11.32
CA GLY A 160 6.52 -7.53 11.85
C GLY A 160 5.07 -8.02 12.02
N GLY A 161 4.14 -7.56 11.19
CA GLY A 161 2.73 -7.98 11.24
C GLY A 161 1.90 -7.34 12.36
N ARG A 162 2.44 -6.30 13.02
CA ARG A 162 1.83 -5.71 14.22
C ARG A 162 0.79 -4.63 13.92
N LEU A 163 0.73 -4.12 12.69
CA LEU A 163 -0.22 -3.07 12.32
C LEU A 163 -1.67 -3.57 12.44
N GLY A 164 -2.58 -2.67 12.78
CA GLY A 164 -3.97 -3.00 13.07
C GLY A 164 -4.69 -3.65 11.88
N ARG A 165 -4.55 -3.07 10.68
CA ARG A 165 -5.27 -3.59 9.50
C ARG A 165 -4.55 -3.37 8.17
N VAL A 166 -4.72 -4.31 7.25
CA VAL A 166 -4.44 -4.14 5.82
C VAL A 166 -5.70 -4.47 5.01
N THR A 167 -6.20 -3.52 4.24
CA THR A 167 -7.18 -3.79 3.17
C THR A 167 -6.47 -3.89 1.82
N ALA A 168 -6.63 -5.02 1.15
CA ALA A 168 -6.04 -5.33 -0.13
C ALA A 168 -7.11 -5.23 -1.24
N LEU A 169 -7.11 -4.13 -1.99
CA LEU A 169 -8.07 -3.84 -3.04
C LEU A 169 -7.56 -4.39 -4.38
N ASP A 170 -8.20 -5.44 -4.85
CA ASP A 170 -7.93 -6.16 -6.09
C ASP A 170 -6.42 -6.42 -6.30
N PRO A 171 -5.80 -7.27 -5.45
CA PRO A 171 -4.37 -7.51 -5.51
C PRO A 171 -3.94 -7.98 -6.91
N ALA A 172 -2.82 -7.43 -7.41
CA ALA A 172 -2.38 -7.71 -8.77
C ALA A 172 -2.01 -9.19 -8.95
N GLY A 173 -2.51 -9.83 -10.01
CA GLY A 173 -2.21 -11.23 -10.30
C GLY A 173 -0.93 -11.49 -11.10
N PRO A 174 -0.62 -10.74 -12.17
CA PRO A 174 0.52 -11.08 -13.01
C PRO A 174 1.84 -11.11 -12.24
N LEU A 175 2.60 -12.19 -12.37
CA LEU A 175 3.88 -12.45 -11.69
C LEU A 175 3.78 -12.55 -10.14
N PHE A 176 2.59 -12.78 -9.60
CA PHE A 176 2.42 -13.26 -8.23
C PHE A 176 1.94 -14.71 -8.24
N TRP A 177 2.56 -15.52 -7.39
CA TRP A 177 2.15 -16.89 -7.13
C TRP A 177 1.64 -17.00 -5.70
N GLN A 178 0.99 -18.11 -5.38
CA GLN A 178 0.51 -18.39 -4.03
C GLN A 178 1.64 -18.30 -2.99
N TRP A 179 2.86 -18.72 -3.35
CA TRP A 179 4.05 -18.73 -2.49
C TRP A 179 4.93 -17.48 -2.61
N SER A 180 4.50 -16.44 -3.34
CA SER A 180 5.23 -15.17 -3.42
C SER A 180 5.33 -14.54 -2.03
N ARG A 181 6.53 -14.53 -1.44
CA ARG A 181 6.78 -13.99 -0.08
C ARG A 181 6.57 -12.48 0.02
N ASP A 182 6.62 -11.80 -1.11
CA ASP A 182 6.38 -10.37 -1.25
C ASP A 182 4.93 -10.04 -1.66
N ALA A 183 4.04 -11.03 -1.79
CA ALA A 183 2.61 -10.78 -1.94
C ALA A 183 1.99 -10.35 -0.62
N VAL A 184 0.80 -9.74 -0.59
CA VAL A 184 0.04 -9.57 0.66
C VAL A 184 -0.44 -10.94 1.15
N SER A 185 -0.51 -11.13 2.47
CA SER A 185 -0.94 -12.37 3.13
C SER A 185 -1.52 -12.06 4.51
N SER A 186 -2.21 -13.01 5.14
CA SER A 186 -2.91 -12.80 6.41
C SER A 186 -1.99 -12.43 7.58
N ASP A 187 -0.71 -12.82 7.56
CA ASP A 187 0.26 -12.56 8.63
C ASP A 187 0.86 -11.14 8.65
N VAL A 188 0.53 -10.29 7.67
CA VAL A 188 1.13 -8.95 7.55
C VAL A 188 0.49 -7.88 8.43
N ALA A 189 -0.62 -8.18 9.11
CA ALA A 189 -1.30 -7.30 10.06
C ALA A 189 -2.17 -8.12 11.02
N GLN A 190 -2.69 -7.49 12.08
CA GLN A 190 -3.63 -8.12 13.01
C GLN A 190 -4.94 -8.52 12.33
N PHE A 191 -5.34 -7.77 11.31
CA PHE A 191 -6.45 -8.13 10.43
C PHE A 191 -6.12 -7.76 8.98
N VAL A 192 -6.51 -8.64 8.07
CA VAL A 192 -6.27 -8.45 6.63
C VAL A 192 -7.55 -8.83 5.91
N ASP A 193 -8.08 -7.92 5.12
CA ASP A 193 -9.22 -8.18 4.26
C ASP A 193 -8.87 -7.86 2.81
N ALA A 194 -9.22 -8.78 1.91
CA ALA A 194 -8.98 -8.62 0.48
C ALA A 194 -10.31 -8.54 -0.27
N ILE A 195 -10.36 -7.71 -1.31
CA ILE A 195 -11.53 -7.56 -2.19
C ILE A 195 -11.06 -7.85 -3.61
N HIS A 196 -11.58 -8.90 -4.23
CA HIS A 196 -11.21 -9.32 -5.58
C HIS A 196 -12.31 -8.92 -6.57
N THR A 197 -11.94 -8.19 -7.63
CA THR A 197 -12.90 -7.65 -8.60
C THR A 197 -12.54 -7.94 -10.05
N ASP A 198 -11.27 -8.15 -10.36
CA ASP A 198 -10.78 -8.37 -11.73
C ASP A 198 -9.96 -9.67 -11.86
N GLY A 199 -10.43 -10.73 -11.19
CA GLY A 199 -9.76 -12.03 -11.15
C GLY A 199 -9.48 -12.61 -12.54
N HIS A 200 -8.26 -13.17 -12.70
CA HIS A 200 -7.73 -13.76 -13.95
C HIS A 200 -7.38 -12.77 -15.07
N VAL A 201 -7.57 -11.46 -14.88
CA VAL A 201 -7.18 -10.42 -15.84
C VAL A 201 -6.04 -9.58 -15.26
N LEU A 202 -6.34 -8.58 -14.44
CA LEU A 202 -5.32 -7.81 -13.72
C LEU A 202 -5.24 -8.22 -12.25
N GLY A 203 -6.35 -8.62 -11.64
CA GLY A 203 -6.44 -9.12 -10.27
C GLY A 203 -6.17 -10.62 -10.15
N GLU A 204 -5.70 -11.06 -8.99
CA GLU A 204 -5.65 -12.49 -8.65
C GLU A 204 -6.94 -13.00 -8.00
N VAL A 205 -7.12 -14.32 -7.99
CA VAL A 205 -8.20 -15.00 -7.26
C VAL A 205 -7.70 -15.73 -6.01
N VAL A 206 -6.39 -15.67 -5.75
CA VAL A 206 -5.75 -16.32 -4.60
C VAL A 206 -6.19 -15.61 -3.32
N GLN A 207 -6.61 -16.38 -2.32
CA GLN A 207 -6.92 -15.85 -1.00
C GLN A 207 -5.68 -15.25 -0.34
N ARG A 208 -5.75 -13.98 0.04
CA ARG A 208 -4.66 -13.23 0.68
C ARG A 208 -5.02 -12.74 2.08
N GLY A 209 -6.29 -12.68 2.45
CA GLY A 209 -6.75 -12.13 3.71
C GLY A 209 -6.94 -13.14 4.84
N HIS A 210 -7.30 -12.61 6.00
CA HIS A 210 -8.12 -13.34 6.98
C HIS A 210 -9.55 -13.53 6.45
N VAL A 211 -10.02 -12.54 5.67
CA VAL A 211 -11.30 -12.57 4.96
C VAL A 211 -11.07 -12.09 3.53
N ASP A 212 -11.62 -12.83 2.56
CA ASP A 212 -11.53 -12.51 1.14
C ASP A 212 -12.95 -12.37 0.58
N PHE A 213 -13.23 -11.20 0.01
CA PHE A 213 -14.50 -10.86 -0.60
C PHE A 213 -14.38 -10.97 -2.12
N TYR A 214 -15.36 -11.62 -2.74
CA TYR A 214 -15.43 -11.79 -4.19
C TYR A 214 -16.75 -11.22 -4.73
N PRO A 215 -16.94 -9.87 -4.74
CA PRO A 215 -18.12 -9.25 -5.33
C PRO A 215 -18.33 -9.73 -6.76
N ASN A 216 -19.56 -10.12 -7.08
CA ASN A 216 -19.92 -10.66 -8.39
C ASN A 216 -18.98 -11.82 -8.83
N ARG A 217 -18.62 -12.70 -7.89
CA ARG A 217 -17.68 -13.83 -8.05
C ARG A 217 -16.21 -13.41 -8.18
N GLY A 218 -15.90 -12.13 -8.06
CA GLY A 218 -14.55 -11.57 -8.16
C GLY A 218 -13.93 -11.66 -9.55
N LEU A 219 -14.76 -11.79 -10.58
CA LEU A 219 -14.36 -11.88 -11.97
C LEU A 219 -14.90 -10.69 -12.77
N PRO A 220 -14.20 -10.27 -13.83
CA PRO A 220 -14.72 -9.26 -14.73
C PRO A 220 -15.77 -9.82 -15.71
N PRO A 221 -16.58 -8.93 -16.31
CA PRO A 221 -16.74 -7.54 -15.93
C PRO A 221 -17.57 -7.40 -14.65
N GLN A 222 -17.17 -6.48 -13.77
CA GLN A 222 -18.06 -6.03 -12.70
C GLN A 222 -19.26 -5.26 -13.32
N PRO A 223 -20.46 -5.32 -12.74
CA PRO A 223 -21.61 -4.55 -13.23
C PRO A 223 -21.27 -3.06 -13.37
N GLY A 224 -21.47 -2.49 -14.55
CA GLY A 224 -21.13 -1.09 -14.87
C GLY A 224 -19.72 -0.88 -15.45
N CYS A 225 -18.85 -1.89 -15.45
CA CYS A 225 -17.59 -1.87 -16.18
C CYS A 225 -17.79 -2.42 -17.60
N GLU A 226 -17.47 -1.63 -18.61
CA GLU A 226 -17.48 -2.10 -20.00
C GLU A 226 -16.21 -2.92 -20.27
N LEU A 227 -16.34 -4.12 -20.84
CA LEU A 227 -15.19 -4.80 -21.44
C LEU A 227 -14.72 -3.93 -22.61
N TYR A 228 -13.40 -3.79 -22.81
CA TYR A 228 -12.74 -3.08 -23.92
C TYR A 228 -13.06 -3.63 -25.34
N ALA A 229 -14.24 -4.20 -25.57
CA ALA A 229 -14.65 -4.89 -26.78
C ALA A 229 -15.75 -4.16 -27.58
N ASP A 230 -15.95 -2.85 -27.39
CA ASP A 230 -16.74 -2.05 -28.34
C ASP A 230 -15.85 -1.03 -29.08
N PRO A 231 -15.36 -1.36 -30.29
CA PRO A 231 -14.59 -0.42 -31.11
C PRO A 231 -15.40 0.78 -31.61
N TYR A 232 -16.71 0.87 -31.32
CA TYR A 232 -17.58 1.97 -31.73
C TYR A 232 -17.90 2.99 -30.64
N LYS A 233 -17.48 2.76 -29.39
CA LYS A 233 -17.60 3.75 -28.31
C LYS A 233 -16.35 4.64 -28.18
N PHE A 234 -16.07 5.41 -29.24
CA PHE A 234 -15.32 6.66 -29.08
C PHE A 234 -16.30 7.77 -28.70
N ARG A 235 -16.57 7.97 -27.40
CA ARG A 235 -17.05 9.27 -26.91
C ARG A 235 -16.56 9.54 -25.49
N ASN A 236 -15.81 10.63 -25.40
CA ASN A 236 -15.76 11.58 -24.29
C ASN A 236 -16.85 11.34 -23.24
N GLU A 237 -16.44 10.93 -22.04
CA GLU A 237 -17.05 11.19 -20.73
C GLU A 237 -16.57 10.11 -19.75
N PHE A 238 -15.34 10.26 -19.27
CA PHE A 238 -15.00 9.71 -17.95
C PHE A 238 -15.32 10.81 -16.94
N VAL A 239 -16.57 10.81 -16.46
CA VAL A 239 -16.98 11.53 -15.27
C VAL A 239 -16.96 10.52 -14.12
N TYR A 240 -15.95 10.63 -13.28
CA TYR A 240 -16.08 10.58 -11.83
C TYR A 240 -15.16 11.66 -11.25
#